data_AF-A0A6H3SHH4-F1
#
_entry.id   AF-A0A6H3SHH4-F1
#
_cell.length_a   1.000
_cell.length_b   1.000
_cell.length_c   1.000
_cell.angle_alpha   90.00
_cell.angle_beta   90.00
_cell.angle_gamma   90.00
#
_symmetry.space_group_name_H-M   'P 1'
#
loop_
_entity.id
_entity.type
_entity.pdbx_description
1 polymer ?
#
loop_
_entity_poly.entity_id
_entity_poly.type
_entity_poly.pdbx_seq_one_letter_code
_entity_poly.pdbx_strand_id
1 'polypeptide(L)' 'MFSEQRRREEQALLAQDYALEQAEEKGLERGKVEGSLSMLLNLVRQDLLTSEVASQQLSMTVSEFEALL' A
#
# COMPACT_ATOMS: atom_id res chain seq x y z
N MET A 1 -31.50 -14.39 -28.80
CA MET A 1 -31.56 -14.66 -27.34
C MET A 1 -30.21 -15.06 -26.74
N PHE A 2 -29.29 -15.70 -27.49
CA PHE A 2 -27.98 -16.18 -26.98
C PHE A 2 -26.87 -15.11 -26.85
N SER A 3 -27.00 -13.97 -27.54
CA SER A 3 -25.95 -12.93 -27.66
C SER A 3 -25.83 -12.00 -26.45
N GLU A 4 -26.95 -11.68 -25.79
CA GLU A 4 -26.96 -10.81 -24.61
C GLU A 4 -26.34 -11.48 -23.38
N GLN A 5 -26.54 -12.80 -23.24
CA GLN A 5 -26.04 -13.57 -22.10
C GLN A 5 -24.52 -13.75 -22.17
N ARG A 6 -23.98 -14.06 -23.36
CA ARG A 6 -22.54 -14.13 -23.61
C ARG A 6 -21.83 -12.80 -23.34
N ARG A 7 -22.44 -11.68 -23.76
CA ARG A 7 -21.89 -10.34 -23.50
C ARG A 7 -21.84 -10.02 -22.01
N ARG A 8 -22.84 -10.47 -21.23
CA ARG A 8 -22.85 -10.32 -19.76
C ARG A 8 -21.82 -11.20 -19.07
N GLU A 9 -21.64 -12.44 -19.52
CA GLU A 9 -20.62 -13.34 -18.99
C GLU A 9 -19.21 -12.78 -19.24
N GLU A 10 -18.93 -12.27 -20.44
CA GLU A 10 -17.65 -11.61 -20.76
C GLU A 10 -17.44 -10.33 -19.95
N GLN A 11 -18.48 -9.50 -19.77
CA GLN A 11 -18.40 -8.30 -18.92
C GLN A 11 -18.15 -8.62 -17.44
N ALA A 12 -18.77 -9.69 -16.91
CA ALA A 12 -18.56 -10.11 -15.54
C ALA A 12 -17.14 -10.64 -15.31
N LEU A 13 -16.58 -11.35 -16.30
CA LEU A 13 -15.21 -11.84 -16.24
C LEU A 13 -14.21 -10.67 -16.25
N LEU A 14 -14.39 -9.69 -17.14
CA LEU A 14 -13.55 -8.49 -17.19
C LEU A 14 -13.63 -7.65 -15.91
N ALA A 15 -14.83 -7.55 -15.31
CA ALA A 15 -15.00 -6.84 -14.05
C ALA A 15 -14.32 -7.56 -12.87
N GLN A 16 -14.30 -8.91 -12.89
CA GLN A 16 -13.59 -9.71 -11.89
C GLN A 16 -12.07 -9.53 -12.03
N ASP A 17 -11.54 -9.60 -13.24
CA ASP A 17 -10.10 -9.39 -13.50
C ASP A 17 -9.66 -7.97 -13.09
N TYR A 18 -10.46 -6.95 -13.41
CA TYR A 18 -10.18 -5.57 -13.00
C TYR A 18 -10.23 -5.38 -11.48
N ALA A 19 -11.13 -6.06 -10.78
CA ALA A 19 -11.21 -6.00 -9.32
C ALA A 19 -10.00 -6.68 -8.65
N LEU A 20 -9.51 -7.79 -9.22
CA LEU A 20 -8.32 -8.49 -8.75
C LEU A 20 -7.06 -7.65 -8.97
N GLU A 21 -6.90 -7.08 -10.17
CA GLU A 21 -5.75 -6.22 -10.51
C GLU A 21 -5.67 -5.02 -9.57
N GLN A 22 -6.81 -4.36 -9.28
CA GLN A 22 -6.83 -3.27 -8.30
C GLN A 22 -6.56 -3.70 -6.86
N ALA A 23 -6.98 -4.91 -6.48
CA ALA A 23 -6.71 -5.43 -5.14
C ALA A 23 -5.22 -5.75 -4.95
N GLU A 24 -4.57 -6.32 -5.98
CA GLU A 24 -3.14 -6.59 -5.99
C GLU A 24 -2.33 -5.29 -6.01
N GLU A 25 -2.70 -4.31 -6.84
CA GLU A 25 -2.01 -3.01 -6.90
C GLU A 25 -2.08 -2.29 -5.55
N LYS A 26 -3.27 -2.16 -4.97
CA LYS A 26 -3.44 -1.51 -3.65
C LYS A 26 -2.79 -2.30 -2.52
N GLY A 27 -2.82 -3.63 -2.58
CA GLY A 27 -2.16 -4.49 -1.60
C GLY A 27 -0.64 -4.37 -1.65
N LEU A 28 -0.07 -4.27 -2.85
CA LEU A 28 1.37 -4.12 -3.05
C LEU A 28 1.85 -2.72 -2.67
N GLU A 29 1.11 -1.67 -3.01
CA GLU A 29 1.44 -0.30 -2.61
C GLU A 29 1.34 -0.12 -1.09
N ARG A 30 0.27 -0.62 -0.47
CA ARG A 30 0.14 -0.61 1.00
C ARG A 30 1.25 -1.42 1.67
N GLY A 31 1.54 -2.63 1.20
CA GLY A 31 2.60 -3.46 1.76
C GLY A 31 3.99 -2.84 1.67
N LYS A 32 4.28 -2.09 0.60
CA LYS A 32 5.54 -1.35 0.47
C LYS A 32 5.64 -0.18 1.45
N VAL A 33 4.57 0.61 1.58
CA VAL A 33 4.56 1.78 2.49
C VAL A 33 4.58 1.33 3.95
N GLU A 34 3.76 0.35 4.33
CA GLU A 34 3.71 -0.21 5.68
C GLU A 34 5.03 -0.91 6.06
N GLY A 35 5.63 -1.63 5.11
CA GLY A 35 6.94 -2.26 5.29
C GLY A 35 8.07 -1.25 5.48
N SER A 36 8.08 -0.17 4.70
CA SER A 36 9.06 0.92 4.81
C SER A 36 8.93 1.66 6.15
N LEU A 37 7.70 2.00 6.55
CA LEU A 37 7.43 2.63 7.85
C LEU A 37 7.87 1.73 9.02
N SER A 38 7.55 0.44 8.96
CA SER A 38 7.95 -0.52 10.00
C SER A 38 9.48 -0.67 10.10
N MET A 39 10.17 -0.69 8.96
CA MET A 39 11.63 -0.75 8.92
C MET A 39 12.25 0.52 9.53
N LEU A 40 11.77 1.70 9.15
CA LEU A 40 12.28 2.98 9.67
C LEU A 40 12.06 3.11 11.18
N LEU A 41 10.88 2.78 11.69
CA LEU A 41 10.61 2.76 13.14
C LEU A 41 11.56 1.82 13.88
N ASN A 42 11.84 0.64 13.32
CA ASN A 42 12.74 -0.32 13.93
C ASN A 42 14.21 0.17 13.94
N LEU A 43 14.64 0.93 12.94
CA LEU A 43 15.97 1.52 12.89
C LEU A 43 16.12 2.63 13.94
N VAL A 44 15.09 3.47 14.11
CA VAL A 44 15.11 4.52 15.13
C VAL A 44 15.07 3.93 16.55
N ARG A 45 14.25 2.90 16.79
CA ARG A 45 14.20 2.18 18.07
C ARG A 45 15.51 1.47 18.45
N GLN A 46 16.36 1.15 17.48
CA GLN A 46 17.66 0.53 17.69
C GLN A 46 18.81 1.56 17.76
N ASP A 47 18.49 2.86 17.81
CA ASP A 47 19.46 3.96 17.74
C ASP A 47 20.36 3.91 16.49
N LEU A 48 19.90 3.26 15.41
CA LEU A 48 20.60 3.14 14.13
C LEU A 48 20.28 4.30 13.17
N LEU A 49 19.18 5.03 13.42
CA LEU A 49 18.71 6.15 12.62
C LEU A 49 18.07 7.19 13.55
N THR A 50 18.13 8.48 13.22
CA THR A 50 17.41 9.51 13.99
C THR A 50 16.00 9.74 13.45
N SER A 51 15.08 10.18 14.32
CA SER A 51 13.70 10.49 13.97
C SER A 51 13.60 11.51 12.83
N GLU A 52 14.54 12.46 12.73
CA GLU A 52 14.56 13.47 11.67
C GLU A 52 14.86 12.88 10.28
N VAL A 53 15.75 11.89 10.20
CA VAL A 53 16.07 11.25 8.93
C VAL A 53 14.94 10.31 8.51
N ALA A 54 14.35 9.60 9.48
CA ALA A 54 13.23 8.70 9.25
C ALA A 54 11.96 9.44 8.81
N SER A 55 11.63 10.57 9.45
CA SER A 55 10.44 11.36 9.10
C SER A 55 10.53 11.97 7.70
N GLN A 56 11.73 12.42 7.29
CA GLN A 56 11.98 12.93 5.94
C GLN A 56 11.76 11.87 4.86
N GLN A 57 12.14 10.61 5.11
CA GLN A 57 11.90 9.51 4.15
C GLN A 57 10.41 9.24 3.91
N LEU A 58 9.58 9.52 4.90
CA LEU A 58 8.12 9.35 4.82
C LEU A 58 7.38 10.64 4.45
N SER A 59 8.10 11.74 4.17
CA SER A 59 7.53 13.07 3.95
C SER A 59 6.58 13.53 5.07
N MET A 60 6.87 13.15 6.33
CA MET A 60 6.12 13.56 7.52
C MET A 60 6.98 14.40 8.47
N THR A 61 6.33 15.11 9.39
CA THR A 61 7.04 15.89 10.41
C THR A 61 7.68 14.97 11.45
N VAL A 62 8.73 15.45 12.11
CA VAL A 62 9.39 14.71 13.19
C VAL A 62 8.41 14.35 14.30
N SER A 63 7.53 15.28 14.68
CA SER A 63 6.52 15.04 15.72
C SER A 63 5.47 14.00 15.33
N GLU A 64 5.06 13.96 14.06
CA GLU A 64 4.16 12.90 13.57
C GLU A 64 4.84 11.53 13.59
N PHE A 65 6.13 11.48 13.23
CA PHE A 65 6.90 10.25 13.29
C PHE A 65 7.11 9.77 14.73
N GLU A 66 7.48 10.67 15.64
CA GLU A 66 7.66 10.37 17.07
C GLU A 66 6.38 9.89 17.74
N ALA A 67 5.20 10.34 17.28
CA ALA A 67 3.92 9.83 17.77
C ALA A 67 3.66 8.35 17.41
N LEU A 68 4.40 7.79 16.45
CA LEU A 68 4.30 6.39 16.00
C LEU A 68 5.37 5.47 16.61
N LEU A 69 6.34 6.04 17.32
CA LEU A 69 7.52 5.38 17.87
C LEU A 69 7.23 4.63 19.17
#